data_AF-A0A345HYH3-F1
#
_entry.id   AF-A0A345HYH3-F1
#
_cell.length_a   1.000
_cell.length_b   1.000
_cell.length_c   1.000
_cell.angle_alpha   90.00
_cell.angle_beta   90.00
_cell.angle_gamma   90.00
#
_symmetry.space_group_name_H-M   'P 1'
#
loop_
_entity.id
_entity.type
_entity.pdbx_description
1 polymer ?
#
loop_
_entity_poly.entity_id
_entity_poly.type
_entity_poly.pdbx_seq_one_letter_code
_entity_poly.pdbx_strand_id
1 'polypeptide(L)'
;MSVDRTSVSRPSVNRASVSRTGVTRGFTGRARVPNAGLPPGQYDAGDDWPVLSAEVTPQLAPEDWTLTVGGLVAEARTWTWDEAHALPSSVYRGDIHCVTGWSKFGVRFGGVSVDAFLDAARPSPGATHAVVHSYTGYTTNLPLADLTGGRAWIVWEYGDGPLPAEHGGPARLIVPHLYFWKSAKWVAGLRILDHDEPGFWELNGYHDRGDPWKEQRYSGD
;
A
#
# COMPACT_ATOMS: atom_id res chain seq x y z
N MET A 1 41.55 32.91 -65.41
CA MET A 1 40.39 33.41 -66.20
C MET A 1 39.55 32.20 -66.64
N SER A 2 38.41 32.42 -67.31
CA SER A 2 37.52 31.39 -67.90
C SER A 2 38.24 30.37 -68.81
N VAL A 3 37.66 29.24 -69.26
CA VAL A 3 36.25 28.75 -69.38
C VAL A 3 36.21 27.22 -69.00
N ASP A 4 35.16 26.37 -69.09
CA ASP A 4 33.78 26.42 -69.65
C ASP A 4 32.81 25.41 -68.94
N ARG A 5 31.62 25.13 -69.53
CA ARG A 5 30.68 24.05 -69.16
C ARG A 5 30.34 23.07 -70.30
N THR A 6 30.54 21.77 -70.09
CA THR A 6 29.82 20.63 -70.72
C THR A 6 29.93 19.43 -69.75
N SER A 7 28.92 18.70 -69.28
CA SER A 7 27.69 18.08 -69.83
C SER A 7 27.90 16.71 -70.50
N VAL A 8 27.29 15.63 -69.94
CA VAL A 8 26.39 14.65 -70.62
C VAL A 8 26.34 13.24 -69.94
N SER A 9 25.10 12.72 -69.81
CA SER A 9 24.68 11.30 -69.66
C SER A 9 24.89 10.51 -68.36
N ARG A 10 24.03 9.48 -68.19
CA ARG A 10 24.00 8.44 -67.15
C ARG A 10 24.09 7.08 -67.83
N PRO A 11 24.60 6.04 -67.15
CA PRO A 11 23.77 4.87 -66.83
C PRO A 11 23.94 4.47 -65.35
N SER A 12 23.17 3.54 -64.77
CA SER A 12 21.83 3.00 -65.06
C SER A 12 21.20 2.59 -63.72
N VAL A 13 19.88 2.40 -63.65
CA VAL A 13 19.24 1.89 -62.43
C VAL A 13 19.21 0.37 -62.49
N ASN A 14 19.65 -0.30 -61.42
CA ASN A 14 19.16 -1.64 -61.09
C ASN A 14 18.63 -1.65 -59.64
N ARG A 15 17.59 -2.44 -59.38
CA ARG A 15 16.66 -2.23 -58.27
C ARG A 15 16.59 -3.45 -57.36
N ALA A 16 17.34 -3.42 -56.27
CA ALA A 16 17.20 -4.37 -55.16
C ALA A 16 16.64 -3.66 -53.92
N SER A 17 15.62 -4.25 -53.29
CA SER A 17 14.91 -3.68 -52.15
C SER A 17 15.36 -4.28 -50.83
N VAL A 18 15.53 -3.45 -49.79
CA VAL A 18 14.92 -3.67 -48.46
C VAL A 18 14.54 -2.29 -47.89
N SER A 19 13.43 -2.22 -47.16
CA SER A 19 13.04 -1.04 -46.37
C SER A 19 12.78 -1.43 -44.92
N ARG A 20 13.45 -0.73 -43.98
CA ARG A 20 12.77 0.09 -42.96
C ARG A 20 13.72 0.82 -42.02
N THR A 21 13.28 2.02 -41.66
CA THR A 21 13.50 2.74 -40.40
C THR A 21 13.99 1.88 -39.21
N GLY A 22 15.14 2.25 -38.64
CA GLY A 22 15.56 1.77 -37.33
C GLY A 22 14.74 2.41 -36.22
N VAL A 23 13.63 1.79 -35.84
CA VAL A 23 12.93 2.07 -34.57
C VAL A 23 13.34 0.98 -33.58
N THR A 24 13.86 1.38 -32.42
CA THR A 24 14.36 0.47 -31.38
C THR A 24 13.22 -0.40 -30.84
N ARG A 25 13.25 -1.69 -31.14
CA ARG A 25 12.38 -2.69 -30.48
C ARG A 25 12.92 -2.96 -29.06
N GLY A 26 12.03 -3.16 -28.09
CA GLY A 26 12.46 -3.82 -26.84
C GLY A 26 11.76 -3.48 -25.53
N PHE A 27 10.91 -2.45 -25.47
CA PHE A 27 10.15 -2.12 -24.24
C PHE A 27 8.63 -2.24 -24.45
N THR A 28 8.18 -3.44 -24.82
CA THR A 28 6.78 -3.84 -24.63
C THR A 28 6.57 -4.20 -23.16
N GLY A 29 6.06 -3.26 -22.36
CA GLY A 29 5.55 -3.58 -21.03
C GLY A 29 4.53 -4.72 -21.10
N ARG A 30 4.53 -5.61 -20.11
CA ARG A 30 3.63 -6.79 -20.06
C ARG A 30 2.19 -6.32 -20.26
N ALA A 31 1.52 -6.84 -21.28
CA ALA A 31 0.20 -6.36 -21.67
C ALA A 31 -0.80 -6.53 -20.50
N ARG A 32 -1.26 -5.41 -19.94
CA ARG A 32 -2.32 -5.38 -18.91
C ARG A 32 -3.64 -5.77 -19.56
N VAL A 33 -3.94 -7.06 -19.59
CA VAL A 33 -5.29 -7.56 -19.86
C VAL A 33 -6.18 -7.14 -18.67
N PRO A 34 -7.33 -6.49 -18.88
CA PRO A 34 -8.25 -6.19 -17.80
C PRO A 34 -8.79 -7.48 -17.18
N ASN A 35 -8.27 -7.85 -16.01
CA ASN A 35 -8.89 -8.85 -15.14
C ASN A 35 -9.91 -8.11 -14.26
N ALA A 36 -11.16 -8.59 -14.21
CA ALA A 36 -12.22 -7.94 -13.44
C ALA A 36 -11.96 -7.89 -11.92
N GLY A 37 -11.05 -8.73 -11.40
CA GLY A 37 -10.59 -8.69 -10.01
C GLY A 37 -9.38 -7.78 -9.74
N LEU A 38 -8.71 -7.23 -10.77
CA LEU A 38 -7.59 -6.31 -10.58
C LEU A 38 -8.07 -4.85 -10.64
N PRO A 39 -7.69 -4.00 -9.66
CA PRO A 39 -7.81 -2.55 -9.81
C PRO A 39 -7.01 -2.06 -11.02
N PRO A 40 -7.37 -0.91 -11.61
CA PRO A 40 -6.65 -0.40 -12.77
C PRO A 40 -5.16 -0.18 -12.48
N GLY A 41 -4.32 -0.36 -13.51
CA GLY A 41 -2.87 -0.32 -13.38
C GLY A 41 -2.21 -1.51 -12.66
N GLN A 42 -2.96 -2.41 -12.01
CA GLN A 42 -2.38 -3.51 -11.25
C GLN A 42 -1.99 -4.73 -12.10
N TYR A 43 -1.16 -5.61 -11.53
CA TYR A 43 -0.91 -6.99 -11.98
C TYR A 43 -1.04 -7.96 -10.79
N ASP A 44 -1.29 -9.23 -11.08
CA ASP A 44 -1.37 -10.30 -10.08
C ASP A 44 0.03 -10.84 -9.73
N ALA A 45 0.35 -10.87 -8.43
CA ALA A 45 1.58 -11.44 -7.88
C ALA A 45 1.49 -12.96 -7.60
N GLY A 46 0.29 -13.55 -7.60
CA GLY A 46 0.08 -14.95 -7.27
C GLY A 46 0.57 -15.28 -5.85
N ASP A 47 1.44 -16.28 -5.73
CA ASP A 47 1.99 -16.72 -4.44
C ASP A 47 3.08 -15.79 -3.87
N ASP A 48 3.68 -14.92 -4.68
CA ASP A 48 4.65 -13.92 -4.20
C ASP A 48 3.98 -12.90 -3.26
N TRP A 49 4.69 -12.49 -2.21
CA TRP A 49 4.32 -11.32 -1.41
C TRP A 49 5.51 -10.35 -1.37
N PRO A 50 5.54 -9.31 -2.22
CA PRO A 50 6.72 -8.45 -2.31
C PRO A 50 6.98 -7.64 -1.02
N VAL A 51 8.16 -7.83 -0.43
CA VAL A 51 8.63 -7.03 0.71
C VAL A 51 9.00 -5.63 0.21
N LEU A 52 8.15 -4.66 0.53
CA LEU A 52 8.42 -3.23 0.37
C LEU A 52 8.38 -2.56 1.75
N SER A 53 9.28 -1.62 1.98
CA SER A 53 9.43 -0.91 3.25
C SER A 53 10.09 0.46 3.02
N ALA A 54 9.65 1.49 3.72
CA ALA A 54 10.40 2.75 3.82
C ALA A 54 11.56 2.65 4.82
N GLU A 55 11.49 1.66 5.72
CA GLU A 55 12.31 1.55 6.93
C GLU A 55 12.89 0.14 7.09
N VAL A 56 13.93 0.02 7.91
CA VAL A 56 14.55 -1.25 8.30
C VAL A 56 13.60 -2.03 9.21
N THR A 57 13.49 -3.35 9.00
CA THR A 57 12.77 -4.26 9.90
C THR A 57 13.34 -4.16 11.32
N PRO A 58 12.54 -3.76 12.33
CA PRO A 58 13.00 -3.66 13.70
C PRO A 58 13.18 -5.06 14.32
N GLN A 59 14.04 -5.14 15.34
CA GLN A 59 14.00 -6.25 16.28
C GLN A 59 12.97 -5.92 17.35
N LEU A 60 11.79 -6.51 17.24
CA LEU A 60 10.66 -6.30 18.15
C LEU A 60 10.06 -7.67 18.49
N ALA A 61 10.18 -8.09 19.75
CA ALA A 61 9.61 -9.33 20.23
C ALA A 61 8.11 -9.15 20.55
N PRO A 62 7.28 -10.21 20.51
CA PRO A 62 5.88 -10.13 20.94
C PRO A 62 5.70 -9.56 22.35
N GLU A 63 6.55 -9.94 23.29
CA GLU A 63 6.52 -9.49 24.69
C GLU A 63 6.85 -7.99 24.87
N ASP A 64 7.58 -7.38 23.93
CA ASP A 64 7.88 -5.94 23.89
C ASP A 64 6.81 -5.13 23.13
N TRP A 65 5.87 -5.81 22.46
CA TRP A 65 4.84 -5.18 21.66
C TRP A 65 3.64 -4.73 22.49
N THR A 66 3.20 -3.50 22.22
CA THR A 66 1.99 -2.89 22.75
C THR A 66 1.26 -2.13 21.65
N LEU A 67 -0.07 -1.99 21.79
CA LEU A 67 -0.87 -1.06 21.01
C LEU A 67 -1.44 0.01 21.94
N THR A 68 -1.31 1.30 21.59
CA THR A 68 -1.96 2.40 22.31
C THR A 68 -3.01 3.10 21.45
N VAL A 69 -4.22 3.27 21.96
CA VAL A 69 -5.25 4.15 21.38
C VAL A 69 -5.42 5.36 22.29
N GLY A 70 -5.24 6.56 21.73
CA GLY A 70 -5.24 7.82 22.48
C GLY A 70 -5.63 9.02 21.62
N GLY A 71 -5.40 10.24 22.12
CA GLY A 71 -5.88 11.47 21.47
C GLY A 71 -7.31 11.78 21.88
N LEU A 72 -8.20 12.03 20.91
CA LEU A 72 -9.58 12.48 21.12
C LEU A 72 -10.55 11.35 21.53
N VAL A 73 -10.22 10.65 22.61
CA VAL A 73 -10.94 9.49 23.17
C VAL A 73 -11.34 9.74 24.63
N ALA A 74 -12.41 9.09 25.10
CA ALA A 74 -12.85 9.21 26.49
C ALA A 74 -12.00 8.36 27.46
N GLU A 75 -11.34 7.31 26.98
CA GLU A 75 -10.45 6.45 27.75
C GLU A 75 -9.23 6.09 26.89
N ALA A 76 -8.14 6.84 27.03
CA ALA A 76 -6.88 6.47 26.39
C ALA A 76 -6.33 5.19 27.03
N ARG A 77 -6.04 4.19 26.20
CA ARG A 77 -5.70 2.83 26.66
C ARG A 77 -4.55 2.23 25.86
N THR A 78 -3.69 1.51 26.57
CA THR A 78 -2.67 0.62 26.01
C THR A 78 -3.10 -0.83 26.25
N TRP A 79 -2.73 -1.73 25.33
CA TRP A 79 -2.83 -3.18 25.46
C TRP A 79 -1.44 -3.78 25.29
N THR A 80 -1.07 -4.73 26.15
CA THR A 80 0.02 -5.67 25.86
C THR A 80 -0.38 -6.69 24.78
N TRP A 81 0.60 -7.47 24.32
CA TRP A 81 0.35 -8.63 23.45
C TRP A 81 -0.76 -9.57 23.95
N ASP A 82 -0.68 -10.01 25.22
CA ASP A 82 -1.66 -10.91 25.83
C ASP A 82 -3.03 -10.27 25.97
N GLU A 83 -3.09 -8.99 26.35
CA GLU A 83 -4.36 -8.25 26.45
C GLU A 83 -5.03 -8.04 25.09
N ALA A 84 -4.25 -7.84 24.02
CA ALA A 84 -4.77 -7.77 22.66
C ALA A 84 -5.26 -9.15 22.18
N HIS A 85 -4.58 -10.24 22.53
CA HIS A 85 -5.00 -11.62 22.24
C HIS A 85 -6.25 -12.05 23.02
N ALA A 86 -6.56 -11.40 24.14
CA ALA A 86 -7.78 -11.62 24.92
C ALA A 86 -9.04 -10.92 24.35
N LEU A 87 -8.89 -10.07 23.32
CA LEU A 87 -10.03 -9.43 22.64
C LEU A 87 -10.72 -10.41 21.65
N PRO A 88 -11.97 -10.12 21.23
CA PRO A 88 -12.68 -10.94 20.25
C PRO A 88 -11.91 -11.09 18.92
N SER A 89 -11.50 -12.31 18.62
CA SER A 89 -10.68 -12.58 17.44
C SER A 89 -11.45 -12.41 16.13
N SER A 90 -10.73 -11.98 15.10
CA SER A 90 -11.27 -11.65 13.77
C SER A 90 -10.27 -12.07 12.69
N VAL A 91 -10.78 -12.36 11.49
CA VAL A 91 -9.98 -12.85 10.37
C VAL A 91 -10.38 -12.10 9.11
N TYR A 92 -9.44 -11.40 8.48
CA TYR A 92 -9.62 -10.91 7.12
C TYR A 92 -9.36 -12.04 6.12
N ARG A 93 -10.22 -12.12 5.10
CA ARG A 93 -10.03 -12.95 3.91
C ARG A 93 -10.43 -12.13 2.68
N GLY A 94 -9.52 -12.04 1.71
CA GLY A 94 -9.73 -11.23 0.51
C GLY A 94 -8.39 -10.87 -0.11
N ASP A 95 -8.28 -9.66 -0.66
CA ASP A 95 -7.19 -9.26 -1.53
C ASP A 95 -6.47 -8.01 -0.98
N ILE A 96 -5.22 -7.80 -1.37
CA ILE A 96 -4.46 -6.59 -1.03
C ILE A 96 -3.79 -5.99 -2.26
N HIS A 97 -3.78 -4.66 -2.35
CA HIS A 97 -3.33 -3.92 -3.53
C HIS A 97 -2.22 -2.93 -3.16
N CYS A 98 -1.06 -3.00 -3.83
CA CYS A 98 0.05 -2.09 -3.61
C CYS A 98 0.17 -1.04 -4.73
N VAL A 99 0.47 0.20 -4.32
CA VAL A 99 0.66 1.36 -5.20
C VAL A 99 1.74 1.18 -6.27
N THR A 100 2.73 0.32 -6.01
CA THR A 100 3.81 -0.04 -6.95
C THR A 100 3.37 -0.97 -8.08
N GLY A 101 2.09 -1.37 -8.11
CA GLY A 101 1.46 -2.06 -9.24
C GLY A 101 1.09 -3.52 -8.98
N TRP A 102 1.47 -4.14 -7.87
CA TRP A 102 1.10 -5.52 -7.58
C TRP A 102 -0.19 -5.63 -6.76
N SER A 103 -0.96 -6.70 -6.98
CA SER A 103 -2.04 -7.15 -6.11
C SER A 103 -1.80 -8.61 -5.72
N LYS A 104 -2.24 -9.01 -4.53
CA LYS A 104 -2.19 -10.38 -4.06
C LYS A 104 -3.59 -10.83 -3.63
N PHE A 105 -4.06 -11.92 -4.22
CA PHE A 105 -5.41 -12.43 -4.00
C PHE A 105 -5.49 -13.45 -2.85
N GLY A 106 -6.66 -13.59 -2.25
CA GLY A 106 -7.01 -14.69 -1.35
C GLY A 106 -6.21 -14.78 -0.04
N VAL A 107 -5.58 -13.68 0.40
CA VAL A 107 -4.80 -13.64 1.64
C VAL A 107 -5.68 -13.86 2.88
N ARG A 108 -5.16 -14.60 3.86
CA ARG A 108 -5.71 -14.69 5.22
C ARG A 108 -4.82 -13.89 6.17
N PHE A 109 -5.43 -12.99 6.94
CA PHE A 109 -4.80 -12.39 8.12
C PHE A 109 -5.65 -12.66 9.35
N GLY A 110 -5.01 -13.05 10.46
CA GLY A 110 -5.67 -13.27 11.76
C GLY A 110 -5.22 -12.26 12.81
N GLY A 111 -6.17 -11.83 13.64
CA GLY A 111 -5.93 -10.86 14.71
C GLY A 111 -7.25 -10.38 15.32
N VAL A 112 -7.40 -9.06 15.46
CA VAL A 112 -8.57 -8.42 16.07
C VAL A 112 -8.98 -7.20 15.23
N SER A 113 -10.28 -6.93 15.09
CA SER A 113 -10.75 -5.76 14.35
C SER A 113 -10.43 -4.46 15.09
N VAL A 114 -10.10 -3.40 14.35
CA VAL A 114 -9.85 -2.07 14.93
C VAL A 114 -11.07 -1.55 15.72
N ASP A 115 -12.28 -1.96 15.33
CA ASP A 115 -13.53 -1.71 16.07
C ASP A 115 -13.40 -2.05 17.56
N ALA A 116 -12.85 -3.22 17.92
CA ALA A 116 -12.78 -3.68 19.32
C ALA A 116 -11.84 -2.82 20.21
N PHE A 117 -10.82 -2.21 19.62
CA PHE A 117 -9.94 -1.27 20.32
C PHE A 117 -10.59 0.11 20.45
N LEU A 118 -11.33 0.55 19.42
CA LEU A 118 -12.05 1.83 19.42
C LEU A 118 -13.28 1.81 20.34
N ASP A 119 -14.05 0.72 20.38
CA ASP A 119 -15.19 0.54 21.30
C ASP A 119 -14.76 0.65 22.77
N ALA A 120 -13.58 0.11 23.10
CA ALA A 120 -12.99 0.22 24.44
C ALA A 120 -12.54 1.66 24.74
N ALA A 121 -11.81 2.31 23.82
CA ALA A 121 -11.26 3.66 24.03
C ALA A 121 -12.32 4.77 23.97
N ARG A 122 -13.42 4.54 23.22
CA ARG A 122 -14.56 5.43 23.02
C ARG A 122 -14.17 6.81 22.45
N PRO A 123 -13.87 6.91 21.13
CA PRO A 123 -13.71 8.18 20.42
C PRO A 123 -14.81 9.20 20.73
N SER A 124 -14.44 10.47 20.86
CA SER A 124 -15.41 11.55 21.08
C SER A 124 -16.30 11.77 19.85
N PRO A 125 -17.52 12.31 19.98
CA PRO A 125 -18.42 12.56 18.84
C PRO A 125 -17.89 13.51 17.75
N GLY A 126 -16.84 14.29 18.04
CA GLY A 126 -16.15 15.15 17.07
C GLY A 126 -14.95 14.49 16.39
N ALA A 127 -14.61 13.25 16.71
CA ALA A 127 -13.49 12.53 16.10
C ALA A 127 -13.83 12.11 14.66
N THR A 128 -12.90 12.35 13.73
CA THR A 128 -13.09 12.10 12.29
C THR A 128 -11.95 11.29 11.67
N HIS A 129 -10.73 11.39 12.19
CA HIS A 129 -9.54 10.71 11.67
C HIS A 129 -8.71 10.04 12.78
N ALA A 130 -7.74 9.23 12.37
CA ALA A 130 -6.66 8.75 13.20
C ALA A 130 -5.32 8.84 12.46
N VAL A 131 -4.26 9.25 13.15
CA VAL A 131 -2.88 8.99 12.72
C VAL A 131 -2.43 7.68 13.34
N VAL A 132 -2.10 6.71 12.49
CA VAL A 132 -1.51 5.43 12.87
C VAL A 132 -0.01 5.63 13.02
N HIS A 133 0.59 5.12 14.10
CA HIS A 133 2.02 5.20 14.38
C HIS A 133 2.65 3.79 14.36
N SER A 134 3.87 3.70 13.83
CA SER A 134 4.71 2.50 13.84
C SER A 134 5.86 2.63 14.85
N TYR A 135 6.35 1.50 15.37
CA TYR A 135 7.55 1.43 16.22
C TYR A 135 8.83 1.95 15.51
N THR A 136 8.85 1.99 14.17
CA THR A 136 9.98 2.47 13.36
C THR A 136 9.99 3.98 13.11
N GLY A 137 8.86 4.66 13.34
CA GLY A 137 8.68 6.10 13.10
C GLY A 137 7.67 6.43 11.98
N TYR A 138 7.35 5.47 11.11
CA TYR A 138 6.34 5.62 10.07
C TYR A 138 4.96 5.99 10.61
N THR A 139 4.30 6.92 9.92
CA THR A 139 2.91 7.31 10.16
C THR A 139 2.08 7.21 8.90
N THR A 140 0.78 6.97 9.06
CA THR A 140 -0.22 7.14 7.99
C THR A 140 -1.55 7.58 8.59
N ASN A 141 -2.23 8.48 7.89
CA ASN A 141 -3.50 9.10 8.29
C ASN A 141 -4.68 8.36 7.68
N LEU A 142 -5.78 8.22 8.43
CA LEU A 142 -6.97 7.51 7.99
C LEU A 142 -8.24 8.16 8.54
N PRO A 143 -9.28 8.39 7.72
CA PRO A 143 -10.63 8.65 8.20
C PRO A 143 -11.12 7.48 9.06
N LEU A 144 -11.79 7.75 10.18
CA LEU A 144 -12.33 6.69 11.05
C LEU A 144 -13.35 5.80 10.32
N ALA A 145 -14.02 6.32 9.28
CA ALA A 145 -14.93 5.56 8.41
C ALA A 145 -14.23 4.56 7.47
N ASP A 146 -12.91 4.64 7.31
CA ASP A 146 -12.09 3.61 6.65
C ASP A 146 -11.41 2.66 7.67
N LEU A 147 -11.53 2.91 8.98
CA LEU A 147 -11.05 2.03 10.06
C LEU A 147 -12.15 1.21 10.76
N THR A 148 -13.37 1.75 10.84
CA THR A 148 -14.51 1.17 11.57
C THR A 148 -15.47 0.38 10.68
N GLY A 149 -16.32 -0.44 11.29
CA GLY A 149 -17.36 -1.22 10.61
C GLY A 149 -16.83 -2.44 9.87
N GLY A 150 -15.85 -3.15 10.46
CA GLY A 150 -15.23 -4.33 9.87
C GLY A 150 -14.37 -4.04 8.66
N ARG A 151 -13.67 -2.90 8.66
CA ARG A 151 -12.82 -2.41 7.54
C ARG A 151 -11.32 -2.50 7.79
N ALA A 152 -10.90 -2.55 9.05
CA ALA A 152 -9.50 -2.62 9.44
C ALA A 152 -9.25 -3.57 10.61
N TRP A 153 -8.03 -4.09 10.67
CA TRP A 153 -7.61 -5.08 11.67
C TRP A 153 -6.18 -4.83 12.14
N ILE A 154 -5.93 -5.09 13.42
CA ILE A 154 -4.59 -5.30 13.96
C ILE A 154 -4.33 -6.81 13.88
N VAL A 155 -3.29 -7.22 13.14
CA VAL A 155 -3.07 -8.63 12.75
C VAL A 155 -1.65 -9.09 13.01
N TRP A 156 -1.54 -10.34 13.44
CA TRP A 156 -0.33 -11.04 13.87
C TRP A 156 -0.21 -12.45 13.29
N GLU A 157 -1.24 -12.96 12.62
CA GLU A 157 -1.17 -14.16 11.78
C GLU A 157 -1.20 -13.80 10.29
N TYR A 158 -0.50 -14.58 9.47
CA TYR A 158 -0.65 -14.60 8.01
C TYR A 158 -0.65 -16.04 7.50
N GLY A 159 -1.61 -16.38 6.62
CA GLY A 159 -1.85 -17.78 6.27
C GLY A 159 -2.23 -18.57 7.52
N ASP A 160 -1.56 -19.70 7.76
CA ASP A 160 -1.76 -20.56 8.94
C ASP A 160 -0.61 -20.45 9.96
N GLY A 161 0.12 -19.33 9.97
CA GLY A 161 1.27 -19.10 10.86
C GLY A 161 1.44 -17.64 11.31
N PRO A 162 2.49 -17.33 12.09
CA PRO A 162 2.77 -15.97 12.55
C PRO A 162 3.16 -15.06 11.38
N LEU A 163 2.79 -13.78 11.50
CA LEU A 163 3.14 -12.72 10.55
C LEU A 163 4.67 -12.54 10.49
N PRO A 164 5.33 -12.70 9.32
CA PRO A 164 6.78 -12.54 9.23
C PRO A 164 7.24 -11.10 9.54
N ALA A 165 8.41 -10.96 10.18
CA ALA A 165 8.93 -9.67 10.64
C ALA A 165 9.05 -8.62 9.53
N GLU A 166 9.61 -9.00 8.37
CA GLU A 166 9.69 -8.14 7.17
C GLU A 166 8.34 -7.67 6.61
N HIS A 167 7.27 -8.41 6.89
CA HIS A 167 5.90 -8.09 6.52
C HIS A 167 5.13 -7.33 7.61
N GLY A 168 5.76 -7.01 8.74
CA GLY A 168 5.16 -6.25 9.84
C GLY A 168 5.01 -7.03 11.15
N GLY A 169 5.50 -8.26 11.25
CA GLY A 169 5.54 -9.03 12.50
C GLY A 169 6.35 -8.30 13.59
N PRO A 170 5.93 -8.33 14.87
CA PRO A 170 4.93 -9.24 15.43
C PRO A 170 3.47 -8.86 15.15
N ALA A 171 3.16 -7.56 14.98
CA ALA A 171 1.81 -7.11 14.61
C ALA A 171 1.79 -5.87 13.71
N ARG A 172 0.82 -5.83 12.79
CA ARG A 172 0.59 -4.71 11.85
C ARG A 172 -0.87 -4.28 11.80
N LEU A 173 -1.11 -3.08 11.27
CA LEU A 173 -2.41 -2.69 10.74
C LEU A 173 -2.59 -3.26 9.31
N ILE A 174 -3.82 -3.66 8.98
CA ILE A 174 -4.30 -3.82 7.61
C ILE A 174 -5.59 -3.01 7.38
N VAL A 175 -5.66 -2.36 6.21
CA VAL A 175 -6.81 -1.60 5.68
C VAL A 175 -6.95 -1.97 4.19
N PRO A 176 -7.46 -3.17 3.88
CA PRO A 176 -7.22 -3.84 2.59
C PRO A 176 -7.98 -3.23 1.39
N HIS A 177 -9.03 -2.43 1.63
CA HIS A 177 -9.74 -1.70 0.57
C HIS A 177 -9.04 -0.40 0.13
N LEU A 178 -7.93 -0.03 0.78
CA LEU A 178 -7.04 1.06 0.38
C LEU A 178 -5.69 0.48 -0.09
N TYR A 179 -4.88 1.29 -0.77
CA TYR A 179 -3.52 0.90 -1.13
C TYR A 179 -2.69 0.56 0.12
N PHE A 180 -1.93 -0.53 0.04
CA PHE A 180 -1.32 -1.21 1.18
C PHE A 180 -0.22 -0.43 1.93
N TRP A 181 0.05 0.83 1.57
CA TRP A 181 0.85 1.73 2.42
C TRP A 181 0.06 2.21 3.65
N LYS A 182 -1.26 2.42 3.51
CA LYS A 182 -2.21 2.71 4.61
C LYS A 182 -2.25 1.61 5.68
N SER A 183 -1.76 0.43 5.35
CA SER A 183 -1.64 -0.73 6.24
C SER A 183 -0.30 -0.70 6.98
N ALA A 184 -0.14 0.17 7.98
CA ALA A 184 1.14 0.34 8.70
C ALA A 184 1.71 -0.96 9.29
N LYS A 185 3.00 -1.24 9.03
CA LYS A 185 3.76 -2.32 9.69
C LYS A 185 4.10 -1.97 11.14
N TRP A 186 4.41 -2.98 11.97
CA TRP A 186 4.98 -2.81 13.32
C TRP A 186 4.20 -1.77 14.15
N VAL A 187 2.87 -1.93 14.16
CA VAL A 187 1.94 -0.87 14.61
C VAL A 187 2.07 -0.66 16.12
N ALA A 188 2.30 0.59 16.53
CA ALA A 188 2.46 1.00 17.93
C ALA A 188 1.18 1.64 18.50
N GLY A 189 0.35 2.26 17.65
CA GLY A 189 -0.89 2.87 18.13
C GLY A 189 -1.66 3.72 17.11
N LEU A 190 -2.81 4.21 17.57
CA LEU A 190 -3.70 5.12 16.86
C LEU A 190 -3.93 6.37 17.72
N ARG A 191 -3.59 7.54 17.16
CA ARG A 191 -3.92 8.85 17.74
C ARG A 191 -5.14 9.41 17.04
N ILE A 192 -6.27 9.43 17.74
CA ILE A 192 -7.59 9.86 17.25
C ILE A 192 -7.67 11.40 17.24
N LEU A 193 -8.21 11.99 16.18
CA LEU A 193 -8.27 13.43 15.91
C LEU A 193 -9.65 13.86 15.37
N ASP A 194 -9.97 15.15 15.49
CA ASP A 194 -11.13 15.83 14.87
C ASP A 194 -10.84 16.36 13.46
N HIS A 195 -9.57 16.39 13.06
CA HIS A 195 -9.07 16.82 11.75
C HIS A 195 -8.13 15.78 11.15
N ASP A 196 -7.89 15.88 9.84
CA ASP A 196 -6.86 15.09 9.18
C ASP A 196 -5.44 15.68 9.41
N GLU A 197 -4.45 14.80 9.52
CA GLU A 197 -3.04 15.16 9.73
C GLU A 197 -2.15 14.21 8.90
N PRO A 198 -1.68 14.62 7.70
CA PRO A 198 -1.00 13.74 6.74
C PRO A 198 0.20 12.95 7.29
N GLY A 199 0.26 11.67 6.92
CA GLY A 199 1.33 10.75 7.30
C GLY A 199 2.58 10.82 6.41
N PHE A 200 3.47 9.84 6.59
CA PHE A 200 4.79 9.82 5.94
C PHE A 200 4.71 9.85 4.41
N TRP A 201 3.88 9.02 3.78
CA TRP A 201 3.83 8.97 2.31
C TRP A 201 3.01 10.12 1.74
N GLU A 202 2.01 10.57 2.48
CA GLU A 202 1.11 11.66 2.11
C GLU A 202 1.85 13.00 2.11
N LEU A 203 2.76 13.21 3.09
CA LEU A 203 3.75 14.30 3.07
C LEU A 203 4.83 14.14 1.98
N ASN A 204 4.99 12.94 1.39
CA ASN A 204 5.95 12.64 0.33
C ASN A 204 5.27 12.42 -1.05
N GLY A 205 4.10 13.04 -1.28
CA GLY A 205 3.48 13.14 -2.60
C GLY A 205 2.56 11.99 -3.01
N TYR A 206 2.18 11.11 -2.07
CA TYR A 206 1.14 10.10 -2.30
C TYR A 206 -0.26 10.71 -2.14
N HIS A 207 -1.28 10.06 -2.72
CA HIS A 207 -2.66 10.52 -2.56
C HIS A 207 -3.09 10.40 -1.09
N ASP A 208 -3.78 11.40 -0.55
CA ASP A 208 -4.24 11.40 0.84
C ASP A 208 -5.01 10.13 1.26
N ARG A 209 -6.17 9.84 0.66
CA ARG A 209 -6.96 8.62 0.97
C ARG A 209 -6.39 7.29 0.43
N GLY A 210 -6.04 7.20 -0.86
CA GLY A 210 -5.39 6.03 -1.44
C GLY A 210 -6.31 4.88 -1.92
N ASP A 211 -7.43 5.20 -2.56
CA ASP A 211 -8.39 4.22 -3.12
C ASP A 211 -7.84 3.54 -4.42
N PRO A 212 -7.60 2.21 -4.42
CA PRO A 212 -6.96 1.54 -5.55
C PRO A 212 -7.85 1.44 -6.79
N TRP A 213 -9.17 1.39 -6.62
CA TRP A 213 -10.12 1.28 -7.73
C TRP A 213 -10.34 2.60 -8.47
N LYS A 214 -9.93 3.72 -7.85
CA LYS A 214 -9.94 5.07 -8.42
C LYS A 214 -8.57 5.53 -8.93
N GLU A 215 -7.56 4.65 -8.88
CA GLU A 215 -6.15 4.98 -9.14
C GLU A 215 -5.59 6.15 -8.31
N GLN A 216 -6.11 6.37 -7.10
CA GLN A 216 -5.60 7.39 -6.17
C GLN A 216 -4.20 7.00 -5.65
N ARG A 217 -3.14 7.31 -6.40
CA ARG A 217 -1.75 6.92 -6.08
C ARG A 217 -0.95 8.10 -5.53
N TYR A 218 -1.10 9.27 -6.13
CA TYR A 218 -0.30 10.48 -5.90
C TYR A 218 -1.15 11.71 -5.56
N SER A 219 -0.53 12.72 -4.94
CA SER A 219 -1.23 13.94 -4.55
C SER A 219 -1.73 14.72 -5.79
N GLY A 220 -3.05 14.70 -6.02
CA GLY A 220 -3.70 15.36 -7.17
C GLY A 220 -4.41 14.43 -8.14
N ASP A 221 -4.37 13.11 -7.91
CA ASP A 221 -5.23 12.10 -8.58
C ASP A 221 -6.71 12.17 -8.11
#